data_AF-X6NNG1-F1
#
_entry.id   AF-X6NNG1-F1
#
_cell.length_a   1.000
_cell.length_b   1.000
_cell.length_c   1.000
_cell.angle_alpha   90.00
_cell.angle_beta   90.00
_cell.angle_gamma   90.00
#
_symmetry.space_group_name_H-M   'P 1'
#
loop_
_entity.id
_entity.type
_entity.pdbx_description
1 polymer ?
#
loop_
_entity_poly.entity_id
_entity_poly.type
_entity_poly.pdbx_seq_one_letter_code
_entity_poly.pdbx_strand_id
1 'polypeptide(L)'
;MKARFETLDCLPTPLPLSQCVVYKDEILICGGFHETACYSYHTKKKQYKQICSYPKDVKLFGHCVVKRVNQDNPNAITLLSFGGKYKHTLVMNYVSVWTNVDSDDGDEDDNKEDQKKEIRPSARGKNTWLPFTDKQNRVIQIGRPEDYYDGARAVIGGSLQHLLFITYAPKHIDVFNLDTYTYVLRSTLPLGDDNTDILYHCFVCKTMPAMDKSNITEMVLFYKKLGFAITYDETKHAFEFQKLTVSDAIAPFVDYAYVYINGDILFFGGDSSDVGGVSKAVHKYSTKEKKWTKFDHTLPVALSDCIGIVSEDHSCVHILGGFDHNYNGVSTHLKTDARQWLGGVRDEDTYTKVKPKVQAPKPSLMKMDPEEILKHPEAVEKQSFFFFKKKKRTNI
;
A
#
# COMPACT_ATOMS: atom_id res chain seq x y z
N MET A 1 -27.08 1.99 -17.81
CA MET A 1 -25.87 1.26 -17.35
C MET A 1 -25.54 1.78 -15.96
N LYS A 2 -25.57 0.96 -14.91
CA LYS A 2 -25.32 1.40 -13.52
C LYS A 2 -23.83 1.76 -13.38
N ALA A 3 -23.51 2.93 -12.82
CA ALA A 3 -22.14 3.33 -12.59
C ALA A 3 -21.45 2.33 -11.63
N ARG A 4 -20.25 1.85 -11.97
CA ARG A 4 -19.48 0.93 -11.12
C ARG A 4 -18.88 1.63 -9.89
N PHE A 5 -18.67 2.94 -9.99
CA PHE A 5 -18.13 3.79 -8.93
C PHE A 5 -19.22 4.70 -8.35
N GLU A 6 -19.31 4.72 -7.02
CA GLU A 6 -20.03 5.72 -6.23
C GLU A 6 -19.03 6.83 -5.84
N THR A 7 -19.39 8.10 -6.08
CA THR A 7 -18.63 9.24 -5.56
C THR A 7 -19.18 9.55 -4.16
N LEU A 8 -18.30 9.57 -3.17
CA LEU A 8 -18.63 9.89 -1.78
C LEU A 8 -18.29 11.35 -1.47
N ASP A 9 -18.66 11.80 -0.26
CA ASP A 9 -18.32 13.13 0.23
C ASP A 9 -16.80 13.38 0.15
N CYS A 10 -16.46 14.57 -0.34
CA CYS A 10 -15.08 14.98 -0.54
C CYS A 10 -14.28 14.89 0.76
N LEU A 11 -13.00 14.57 0.60
CA LEU A 11 -12.04 14.64 1.68
C LEU A 11 -12.00 16.07 2.26
N PRO A 12 -11.74 16.23 3.57
CA PRO A 12 -11.62 17.55 4.20
C PRO A 12 -10.53 18.44 3.58
N THR A 13 -9.53 17.82 2.94
CA THR A 13 -8.39 18.47 2.30
C THR A 13 -7.91 17.61 1.11
N PRO A 14 -7.28 18.20 0.08
CA PRO A 14 -6.61 17.44 -0.96
C PRO A 14 -5.50 16.54 -0.41
N LEU A 15 -5.47 15.26 -0.82
CA LEU A 15 -4.60 14.24 -0.24
C LEU A 15 -3.82 13.42 -1.27
N PRO A 16 -2.96 14.04 -2.10
CA PRO A 16 -2.00 13.30 -2.91
C PRO A 16 -0.98 12.55 -2.04
N LEU A 17 -0.55 11.36 -2.46
CA LEU A 17 0.41 10.51 -1.74
C LEU A 17 0.01 10.13 -0.31
N SER A 18 -1.28 10.19 0.00
CA SER A 18 -1.80 9.81 1.32
C SER A 18 -1.59 8.32 1.61
N GLN A 19 -1.40 8.00 2.89
CA GLN A 19 -1.35 6.63 3.38
C GLN A 19 -2.61 6.33 4.18
N CYS A 20 -3.21 5.16 3.95
CA CYS A 20 -4.48 4.77 4.55
C CYS A 20 -4.38 3.40 5.19
N VAL A 21 -5.09 3.22 6.30
CA VAL A 21 -5.18 1.96 7.04
C VAL A 21 -6.64 1.70 7.38
N VAL A 22 -7.09 0.46 7.21
CA VAL A 22 -8.44 0.07 7.67
C VAL A 22 -8.41 -0.44 9.10
N TYR A 23 -9.41 -0.01 9.86
CA TYR A 23 -9.69 -0.50 11.20
C TYR A 23 -11.19 -0.62 11.41
N LYS A 24 -11.72 -1.85 11.43
CA LYS A 24 -13.16 -2.09 11.62
C LYS A 24 -13.96 -1.34 10.54
N ASP A 25 -14.90 -0.49 10.93
CA ASP A 25 -15.71 0.34 10.03
C ASP A 25 -15.06 1.69 9.69
N GLU A 26 -13.74 1.83 9.89
CA GLU A 26 -13.01 3.08 9.70
C GLU A 26 -11.88 2.95 8.67
N ILE A 27 -11.69 3.99 7.87
CA ILE A 27 -10.51 4.22 7.06
C ILE A 27 -9.74 5.36 7.69
N LEU A 28 -8.57 5.05 8.24
CA LEU A 28 -7.66 6.01 8.84
C LEU A 28 -6.76 6.57 7.74
N ILE A 29 -6.77 7.88 7.59
CA ILE A 29 -6.02 8.67 6.62
C ILE A 29 -4.87 9.34 7.37
N CYS A 30 -3.63 9.04 7.01
CA CYS A 30 -2.43 9.40 7.77
C CYS A 30 -1.55 10.40 7.00
N GLY A 31 -2.07 11.63 6.85
CA GLY A 31 -1.40 12.70 6.12
C GLY A 31 -1.25 12.40 4.63
N GLY A 32 -0.44 13.22 3.95
CA GLY A 32 -0.14 13.11 2.52
C GLY A 32 0.95 14.10 2.13
N PHE A 33 1.19 14.29 0.85
CA PHE A 33 2.18 15.25 0.35
C PHE A 33 1.88 16.66 0.89
N HIS A 34 2.76 17.16 1.76
CA HIS A 34 2.61 18.42 2.52
C HIS A 34 1.38 18.55 3.43
N GLU A 35 0.59 17.50 3.60
CA GLU A 35 -0.58 17.48 4.50
C GLU A 35 -0.26 16.66 5.75
N THR A 36 -0.37 17.26 6.92
CA THR A 36 -0.01 16.62 8.20
C THR A 36 -1.22 16.14 8.99
N ALA A 37 -2.42 16.60 8.66
CA ALA A 37 -3.63 16.19 9.35
C ALA A 37 -3.98 14.72 9.05
N CYS A 38 -4.44 14.04 10.10
CA CYS A 38 -4.93 12.67 10.04
C CYS A 38 -6.44 12.66 10.31
N TYR A 39 -7.16 11.81 9.58
CA TYR A 39 -8.61 11.71 9.66
C TYR A 39 -9.05 10.25 9.76
N SER A 40 -10.19 10.01 10.39
CA SER A 40 -10.92 8.74 10.32
C SER A 40 -12.19 8.97 9.51
N TYR A 41 -12.35 8.20 8.43
CA TYR A 41 -13.62 8.11 7.70
C TYR A 41 -14.38 6.87 8.15
N HIS A 42 -15.59 7.04 8.67
CA HIS A 42 -16.43 5.93 9.07
C HIS A 42 -17.30 5.47 7.90
N THR A 43 -17.12 4.22 7.45
CA THR A 43 -17.73 3.67 6.23
C THR A 43 -19.25 3.56 6.28
N LYS A 44 -19.82 3.28 7.45
CA LYS A 44 -21.28 3.21 7.67
C LYS A 44 -21.90 4.59 7.89
N LYS A 45 -21.27 5.45 8.69
CA LYS A 45 -21.76 6.80 8.97
C LYS A 45 -21.52 7.77 7.80
N LYS A 46 -20.62 7.42 6.87
CA LYS A 46 -20.19 8.23 5.73
C LYS A 46 -19.68 9.62 6.15
N GLN A 47 -18.92 9.68 7.24
CA GLN A 47 -18.46 10.94 7.81
C GLN A 47 -16.97 10.87 8.15
N TYR A 48 -16.31 12.02 8.11
CA TYR A 48 -14.93 12.19 8.55
C TYR A 48 -14.88 12.80 9.95
N LYS A 49 -13.90 12.37 10.75
CA LYS A 49 -13.48 13.03 11.98
C LYS A 49 -11.98 13.20 11.99
N GLN A 50 -11.49 14.34 12.48
CA GLN A 50 -10.06 14.55 12.68
C GLN A 50 -9.56 13.64 13.81
N ILE A 51 -8.36 13.08 13.63
CA ILE A 51 -7.66 12.27 14.64
C ILE A 51 -6.62 13.14 15.35
N CYS A 52 -5.63 13.63 14.60
CA CYS A 52 -4.54 14.48 15.06
C CYS A 52 -3.76 15.03 13.85
N SER A 53 -2.56 15.57 14.07
CA SER A 53 -1.61 15.90 13.01
C SER A 53 -0.22 15.34 13.33
N TYR A 54 0.58 15.12 12.29
CA TYR A 54 2.02 14.87 12.45
C TYR A 54 2.72 16.05 13.16
N PRO A 55 3.85 15.80 13.85
CA PRO A 55 4.66 16.86 14.45
C PRO A 55 5.09 17.92 13.43
N LYS A 56 5.23 19.17 13.87
CA LYS A 56 5.49 20.34 12.98
C LYS A 56 6.81 20.25 12.20
N ASP A 57 7.78 19.52 12.74
CA ASP A 57 9.10 19.29 12.16
C ASP A 57 9.11 18.17 11.10
N VAL A 58 8.02 17.40 11.00
CA VAL A 58 7.89 16.30 10.05
C VAL A 58 7.34 16.81 8.71
N LYS A 59 8.03 16.48 7.63
CA LYS A 59 7.62 16.80 6.26
C LYS A 59 7.27 15.53 5.51
N LEU A 60 6.00 15.37 5.17
CA LEU A 60 5.53 14.18 4.49
C LEU A 60 5.70 14.29 2.96
N PHE A 61 6.44 13.34 2.41
CA PHE A 61 6.62 13.13 0.97
C PHE A 61 6.97 11.67 0.75
N GLY A 62 6.01 10.90 0.20
CA GLY A 62 6.23 9.50 -0.16
C GLY A 62 6.54 8.58 1.04
N HIS A 63 6.02 8.90 2.22
CA HIS A 63 6.19 8.07 3.42
C HIS A 63 5.31 6.82 3.37
N CYS A 64 5.62 5.84 4.22
CA CYS A 64 4.82 4.63 4.39
C CYS A 64 4.12 4.64 5.75
N VAL A 65 2.93 4.03 5.81
CA VAL A 65 2.23 3.72 7.06
C VAL A 65 1.76 2.27 7.02
N VAL A 66 2.08 1.51 8.05
CA VAL A 66 1.64 0.11 8.20
C VAL A 66 0.86 -0.08 9.50
N LYS A 67 -0.12 -0.98 9.47
CA LYS A 67 -0.92 -1.40 10.62
C LYS A 67 -0.26 -2.60 11.28
N ARG A 68 0.12 -2.47 12.54
CA ARG A 68 0.50 -3.59 13.41
C ARG A 68 -0.68 -3.94 14.31
N VAL A 69 -1.13 -5.19 14.23
CA VAL A 69 -2.18 -5.70 15.11
C VAL A 69 -1.56 -5.90 16.49
N ASN A 70 -2.13 -5.26 17.51
CA ASN A 70 -1.75 -5.47 18.88
C ASN A 70 -2.54 -6.68 19.43
N GLN A 71 -1.84 -7.75 19.82
CA GLN A 71 -2.50 -8.93 20.41
C GLN A 71 -3.03 -8.65 21.83
N ASP A 72 -2.43 -7.68 22.54
CA ASP A 72 -2.73 -7.39 23.94
C ASP A 72 -3.94 -6.46 24.13
N ASN A 73 -4.35 -5.73 23.08
CA ASN A 73 -5.49 -4.81 23.15
C ASN A 73 -6.36 -4.89 21.88
N PRO A 74 -7.50 -5.61 21.91
CA PRO A 74 -8.36 -5.76 20.73
C PRO A 74 -9.07 -4.45 20.31
N ASN A 75 -9.08 -3.44 21.17
CA ASN A 75 -9.74 -2.15 20.94
C ASN A 75 -8.79 -1.04 20.49
N ALA A 76 -7.52 -1.35 20.28
CA ALA A 76 -6.54 -0.42 19.75
C ALA A 76 -5.75 -1.05 18.61
N ILE A 77 -5.19 -0.21 17.75
CA ILE A 77 -4.18 -0.65 16.78
C ILE A 77 -2.97 0.24 16.89
N THR A 78 -1.83 -0.33 16.51
CA THR A 78 -0.59 0.42 16.44
C THR A 78 -0.29 0.72 14.98
N LEU A 79 -0.16 2.00 14.65
CA LEU A 79 0.27 2.48 13.35
C LEU A 79 1.75 2.82 13.42
N LEU A 80 2.52 2.35 12.45
CA LEU A 80 3.93 2.73 12.28
C LEU A 80 4.04 3.56 11.00
N SER A 81 4.48 4.80 11.14
CA SER A 81 4.76 5.69 10.01
C SER A 81 6.26 5.92 9.89
N PHE A 82 6.81 5.71 8.69
CA PHE A 82 8.24 5.86 8.47
C PHE A 82 8.60 6.16 7.02
N GLY A 83 9.87 6.52 6.80
CA GLY A 83 10.41 6.73 5.46
C GLY A 83 10.00 8.05 4.82
N GLY A 84 9.90 8.05 3.49
CA GLY A 84 9.72 9.25 2.69
C GLY A 84 11.04 10.00 2.44
N LYS A 85 10.95 11.07 1.66
CA LYS A 85 12.11 11.91 1.31
C LYS A 85 12.76 12.55 2.54
N TYR A 86 11.95 12.99 3.49
CA TYR A 86 12.39 13.52 4.79
C TYR A 86 12.09 12.46 5.85
N LYS A 87 12.97 11.46 5.94
CA LYS A 87 12.77 10.26 6.76
C LYS A 87 12.39 10.59 8.20
N HIS A 88 11.36 9.92 8.69
CA HIS A 88 10.99 9.85 10.10
C HIS A 88 10.69 8.40 10.50
N THR A 89 10.51 8.16 11.79
CA THR A 89 9.96 6.90 12.32
C THR A 89 9.11 7.22 13.54
N LEU A 90 7.81 7.06 13.39
CA LEU A 90 6.79 7.47 14.36
C LEU A 90 5.81 6.33 14.58
N VAL A 91 5.29 6.25 15.80
CA VAL A 91 4.28 5.28 16.19
C VAL A 91 3.04 6.00 16.73
N MET A 92 1.86 5.47 16.44
CA MET A 92 0.61 5.93 17.04
C MET A 92 -0.18 4.72 17.55
N ASN A 93 -0.60 4.78 18.81
CA ASN A 93 -1.63 3.90 19.33
C ASN A 93 -3.00 4.54 19.09
N TYR A 94 -3.69 4.03 18.07
CA TYR A 94 -4.99 4.53 17.67
C TYR A 94 -6.11 3.83 18.44
N VAL A 95 -7.04 4.65 18.94
CA VAL A 95 -8.34 4.25 19.48
C VAL A 95 -9.40 5.04 18.70
N SER A 96 -10.48 4.35 18.33
CA SER A 96 -11.57 4.92 17.54
C SER A 96 -12.04 6.28 18.07
N VAL A 97 -12.14 7.28 17.19
CA VAL A 97 -12.76 8.59 17.48
C VAL A 97 -14.29 8.56 17.38
N TRP A 98 -14.87 7.39 17.17
CA TRP A 98 -16.31 7.17 17.00
C TRP A 98 -16.97 6.43 18.15
N THR A 99 -16.17 5.83 19.06
CA THR A 99 -16.69 5.33 20.34
C THR A 99 -17.02 6.53 21.21
N ASN A 100 -18.29 6.69 21.56
CA ASN A 100 -18.70 7.67 22.55
C ASN A 100 -17.99 7.32 23.87
N VAL A 101 -17.25 8.28 24.42
CA VAL A 101 -16.92 8.27 25.85
C VAL A 101 -18.14 8.74 26.66
N ASP A 102 -19.23 9.09 25.96
CA ASP A 102 -20.50 9.60 26.50
C ASP A 102 -21.46 8.45 26.82
N SER A 103 -21.00 7.52 27.64
CA SER A 103 -21.88 6.66 28.44
C SER A 103 -21.36 6.65 29.88
N ASP A 104 -21.30 7.84 30.47
CA ASP A 104 -21.82 8.02 31.83
C ASP A 104 -23.34 7.99 31.67
N ASP A 105 -23.90 6.79 31.56
CA ASP A 105 -25.29 6.59 31.94
C ASP A 105 -25.27 6.82 33.45
N GLY A 106 -25.63 8.06 33.82
CA GLY A 106 -25.93 8.43 35.18
C GLY A 106 -27.12 7.63 35.66
N ASP A 107 -26.84 6.46 36.22
CA ASP A 107 -27.61 5.98 37.37
C ASP A 107 -26.91 6.54 38.60
N GLU A 108 -27.44 7.67 39.10
CA GLU A 108 -27.29 8.05 40.49
C GLU A 108 -27.91 6.93 41.35
N ASP A 109 -27.10 5.94 41.72
CA ASP A 109 -27.38 5.11 42.87
C ASP A 109 -26.23 5.29 43.88
N ASP A 110 -26.40 6.32 44.70
CA ASP A 110 -25.68 6.51 45.95
C ASP A 110 -25.87 5.26 46.81
N ASN A 111 -24.92 4.31 46.72
CA ASN A 111 -24.34 3.57 47.84
C ASN A 111 -23.65 2.29 47.34
N LYS A 112 -22.31 2.30 47.31
CA LYS A 112 -21.44 1.22 47.80
C LYS A 112 -19.98 1.64 47.72
N GLU A 113 -19.44 1.93 48.90
CA GLU A 113 -18.01 2.05 49.16
C GLU A 113 -17.25 0.77 48.76
N ASP A 114 -15.98 0.98 48.41
CA ASP A 114 -14.91 -0.01 48.39
C ASP A 114 -14.94 -1.15 47.37
N GLN A 115 -14.79 -0.82 46.09
CA GLN A 115 -13.91 -1.60 45.20
C GLN A 115 -13.06 -0.68 44.33
N LYS A 116 -11.74 -0.85 44.49
CA LYS A 116 -10.62 -0.26 43.72
C LYS A 116 -11.05 0.44 42.43
N LYS A 117 -11.11 1.78 42.48
CA LYS A 117 -10.82 2.62 41.32
C LYS A 117 -9.39 2.30 40.90
N GLU A 118 -9.23 1.33 39.99
CA GLU A 118 -8.02 1.27 39.18
C GLU A 118 -7.89 2.64 38.53
N ILE A 119 -6.87 3.37 38.96
CA ILE A 119 -6.38 4.57 38.29
C ILE A 119 -6.06 4.11 36.87
N ARG A 120 -7.01 4.28 35.94
CA ARG A 120 -6.76 4.07 34.51
C ARG A 120 -5.55 4.94 34.18
N PRO A 121 -4.46 4.38 33.62
CA PRO A 121 -3.30 5.17 33.26
C PRO A 121 -3.79 6.27 32.31
N SER A 122 -3.42 7.51 32.65
CA SER A 122 -3.85 8.73 31.98
C SER A 122 -3.92 8.59 30.45
N ALA A 123 -4.93 9.20 29.82
CA ALA A 123 -5.13 9.32 28.37
C ALA A 123 -4.00 10.05 27.59
N ARG A 124 -2.77 10.12 28.13
CA ARG A 124 -1.61 10.75 27.50
C ARG A 124 -1.08 9.84 26.39
N GLY A 125 -1.02 10.34 25.16
CA GLY A 125 -0.33 9.71 24.03
C GLY A 125 -1.17 8.81 23.12
N LYS A 126 -2.50 8.71 23.32
CA LYS A 126 -3.40 8.04 22.36
C LYS A 126 -3.71 8.96 21.19
N ASN A 127 -3.89 8.41 20.01
CA ASN A 127 -4.23 9.14 18.78
C ASN A 127 -3.24 10.26 18.43
N THR A 128 -2.00 10.19 18.92
CA THR A 128 -0.93 11.15 18.62
C THR A 128 0.29 10.40 18.10
N TRP A 129 1.01 10.99 17.15
CA TRP A 129 2.29 10.47 16.71
C TRP A 129 3.39 10.71 17.75
N LEU A 130 4.08 9.65 18.14
CA LEU A 130 5.22 9.67 19.07
C LEU A 130 6.46 9.09 18.38
N PRO A 131 7.68 9.48 18.78
CA PRO A 131 8.90 8.80 18.34
C PRO A 131 8.79 7.30 18.57
N PHE A 132 9.20 6.49 17.59
CA PHE A 132 9.26 5.05 17.78
C PHE A 132 10.47 4.72 18.66
N THR A 133 10.24 4.14 19.84
CA THR A 133 11.30 3.86 20.81
C THR A 133 11.29 2.42 21.29
N ASP A 134 12.45 1.95 21.73
CA ASP A 134 12.56 0.66 22.42
C ASP A 134 12.12 0.74 23.90
N LYS A 135 12.28 -0.38 24.62
CA LYS A 135 11.92 -0.48 26.05
C LYS A 135 12.75 0.44 26.96
N GLN A 136 13.86 0.99 26.48
CA GLN A 136 14.73 1.93 27.18
C GLN A 136 14.50 3.38 26.72
N ASN A 137 13.42 3.65 25.98
CA ASN A 137 13.09 4.96 25.39
C ASN A 137 14.15 5.46 24.38
N ARG A 138 14.96 4.57 23.80
CA ARG A 138 15.90 4.95 22.74
C ARG A 138 15.15 5.00 21.42
N VAL A 139 15.33 6.09 20.67
CA VAL A 139 14.67 6.27 19.36
C VAL A 139 15.20 5.26 18.36
N ILE A 140 14.28 4.53 17.73
CA ILE A 140 14.53 3.58 16.67
C ILE A 140 14.32 4.30 15.33
N GLN A 141 15.32 4.21 14.46
CA GLN A 141 15.24 4.75 13.10
C GLN A 141 15.17 3.59 12.10
N ILE A 142 14.19 3.67 11.20
CA ILE A 142 14.09 2.76 10.06
C ILE A 142 14.61 3.49 8.83
N GLY A 143 15.65 2.93 8.22
CA GLY A 143 16.43 3.49 7.12
C GLY A 143 17.70 4.19 7.61
N ARG A 144 18.77 4.08 6.82
CA ARG A 144 20.05 4.78 7.05
C ARG A 144 20.02 6.16 6.40
N PRO A 145 20.87 7.13 6.78
CA PRO A 145 20.89 8.46 6.17
C PRO A 145 20.99 8.46 4.63
N GLU A 146 21.73 7.52 4.05
CA GLU A 146 21.94 7.36 2.61
C GLU A 146 20.80 6.65 1.87
N ASP A 147 19.91 5.94 2.58
CA ASP A 147 18.82 5.18 1.95
C ASP A 147 17.76 6.12 1.32
N TYR A 148 17.40 5.91 0.06
CA TYR A 148 16.40 6.72 -0.65
C TYR A 148 14.98 6.14 -0.46
N TYR A 149 14.27 6.61 0.56
CA TYR A 149 12.93 6.11 0.92
C TYR A 149 11.76 6.92 0.31
N ASP A 150 12.05 7.76 -0.68
CA ASP A 150 11.01 8.49 -1.42
C ASP A 150 10.18 7.49 -2.24
N GLY A 151 8.88 7.35 -1.89
CA GLY A 151 8.00 6.37 -2.53
C GLY A 151 8.31 4.91 -2.16
N ALA A 152 8.96 4.67 -1.01
CA ALA A 152 9.17 3.33 -0.48
C ALA A 152 7.82 2.64 -0.18
N ARG A 153 7.76 1.32 -0.37
CA ARG A 153 6.61 0.51 0.02
C ARG A 153 7.00 -0.48 1.09
N ALA A 154 6.03 -0.83 1.93
CA ALA A 154 6.25 -1.85 2.93
C ALA A 154 5.01 -2.67 3.23
N VAL A 155 5.25 -3.91 3.63
CA VAL A 155 4.23 -4.85 4.09
C VAL A 155 4.74 -5.57 5.33
N ILE A 156 3.82 -5.96 6.21
CA ILE A 156 4.13 -6.79 7.37
C ILE A 156 3.85 -8.25 7.03
N GLY A 157 4.79 -9.13 7.40
CA GLY A 157 4.69 -10.57 7.24
C GLY A 157 5.54 -11.30 8.28
N GLY A 158 6.05 -12.47 7.90
CA GLY A 158 6.68 -13.40 8.83
C GLY A 158 5.66 -14.22 9.61
N SER A 159 6.11 -15.36 10.14
CA SER A 159 5.25 -16.35 10.83
C SER A 159 4.46 -15.76 12.01
N LEU A 160 4.99 -14.71 12.64
CA LEU A 160 4.37 -13.98 13.77
C LEU A 160 3.99 -12.52 13.45
N GLN A 161 3.93 -12.12 12.16
CA GLN A 161 3.67 -10.72 11.76
C GLN A 161 4.65 -9.70 12.38
N HIS A 162 5.88 -10.13 12.58
CA HIS A 162 6.93 -9.35 13.24
C HIS A 162 7.98 -8.84 12.26
N LEU A 163 7.90 -9.20 10.98
CA LEU A 163 8.83 -8.77 9.95
C LEU A 163 8.21 -7.70 9.07
N LEU A 164 8.90 -6.57 8.96
CA LEU A 164 8.60 -5.48 8.05
C LEU A 164 9.48 -5.60 6.81
N PHE A 165 8.85 -5.89 5.67
CA PHE A 165 9.51 -5.93 4.37
C PHE A 165 9.43 -4.55 3.73
N ILE A 166 10.56 -3.96 3.36
CA ILE A 166 10.65 -2.60 2.85
C ILE A 166 11.34 -2.62 1.49
N THR A 167 10.67 -2.11 0.47
CA THR A 167 11.21 -1.99 -0.89
C THR A 167 11.40 -0.51 -1.24
N TYR A 168 12.58 -0.17 -1.74
CA TYR A 168 12.96 1.23 -1.97
C TYR A 168 14.06 1.39 -3.03
N ALA A 169 14.23 2.63 -3.50
CA ALA A 169 15.19 2.96 -4.55
C ALA A 169 16.64 2.78 -4.07
N PRO A 170 17.59 2.43 -4.96
CA PRO A 170 17.37 2.10 -6.38
C PRO A 170 16.64 0.77 -6.59
N LYS A 171 17.05 -0.29 -5.90
CA LYS A 171 16.50 -1.65 -6.10
C LYS A 171 16.59 -2.50 -4.84
N HIS A 172 16.37 -1.92 -3.68
CA HIS A 172 16.56 -2.59 -2.40
C HIS A 172 15.29 -3.29 -1.91
N ILE A 173 15.50 -4.37 -1.18
CA ILE A 173 14.50 -5.03 -0.36
C ILE A 173 15.12 -5.43 0.98
N ASP A 174 14.60 -4.86 2.05
CA ASP A 174 15.08 -5.07 3.42
C ASP A 174 14.03 -5.81 4.25
N VAL A 175 14.51 -6.54 5.25
CA VAL A 175 13.71 -7.20 6.28
C VAL A 175 14.12 -6.62 7.64
N PHE A 176 13.18 -5.93 8.28
CA PHE A 176 13.36 -5.35 9.61
C PHE A 176 12.46 -6.07 10.62
N ASN A 177 13.02 -6.51 11.73
CA ASN A 177 12.26 -7.18 12.79
C ASN A 177 11.69 -6.12 13.76
N LEU A 178 10.37 -6.07 13.85
CA LEU A 178 9.58 -5.14 14.65
C LEU A 178 9.55 -5.46 16.14
N ASP A 179 10.05 -6.63 16.56
CA ASP A 179 10.15 -7.03 17.97
C ASP A 179 11.54 -6.79 18.55
N THR A 180 12.58 -7.06 17.75
CA THR A 180 13.98 -6.86 18.14
C THR A 180 14.53 -5.51 17.74
N TYR A 181 13.84 -4.79 16.85
CA TYR A 181 14.25 -3.52 16.27
C TYR A 181 15.58 -3.58 15.50
N THR A 182 15.82 -4.70 14.80
CA THR A 182 17.05 -4.95 14.04
C THR A 182 16.75 -5.35 12.60
N TYR A 183 17.68 -5.04 11.70
CA TYR A 183 17.65 -5.57 10.33
C TYR A 183 18.05 -7.05 10.35
N VAL A 184 17.17 -7.89 9.81
CA VAL A 184 17.41 -9.33 9.63
C VAL A 184 18.18 -9.59 8.35
N LEU A 185 17.75 -8.92 7.27
CA LEU A 185 18.36 -9.06 5.96
C LEU A 185 18.27 -7.73 5.21
N ARG A 186 19.29 -7.45 4.41
CA ARG A 186 19.28 -6.39 3.42
C ARG A 186 19.72 -6.96 2.09
N SER A 187 18.93 -6.74 1.05
CA SER A 187 19.13 -7.37 -0.25
C SER A 187 18.76 -6.41 -1.38
N THR A 188 18.89 -6.89 -2.61
CA THR A 188 18.52 -6.16 -3.82
C THR A 188 17.65 -7.04 -4.69
N LEU A 189 16.70 -6.42 -5.40
CA LEU A 189 15.94 -7.09 -6.44
C LEU A 189 16.87 -7.48 -7.58
N PRO A 190 16.71 -8.69 -8.18
CA PRO A 190 17.59 -9.19 -9.23
C PRO A 190 17.29 -8.52 -10.58
N LEU A 191 17.64 -7.24 -10.69
CA LEU A 191 17.44 -6.41 -11.90
C LEU A 191 18.64 -6.44 -12.85
N GLY A 192 19.74 -7.10 -12.48
CA GLY A 192 21.00 -7.04 -13.24
C GLY A 192 21.49 -5.59 -13.38
N ASP A 193 22.01 -5.26 -14.56
CA ASP A 193 22.54 -3.92 -14.91
C ASP A 193 21.45 -2.92 -15.34
N ASP A 194 20.17 -3.29 -15.19
CA ASP A 194 19.08 -2.34 -15.41
C ASP A 194 19.16 -1.22 -14.35
N ASN A 195 19.26 0.02 -14.83
CA ASN A 195 19.32 1.26 -14.03
C ASN A 195 17.92 1.76 -13.63
N THR A 196 16.92 0.87 -13.64
CA THR A 196 15.56 1.22 -13.22
C THR A 196 15.46 1.32 -11.70
N ASP A 197 15.28 2.55 -11.21
CA ASP A 197 14.95 2.81 -9.81
C ASP A 197 13.50 2.45 -9.50
N ILE A 198 13.26 1.72 -8.41
CA ILE A 198 11.91 1.40 -7.91
C ILE A 198 11.45 2.45 -6.90
N LEU A 199 10.33 3.09 -7.19
CA LEU A 199 9.66 4.04 -6.31
C LEU A 199 8.18 4.07 -6.67
N TYR A 200 7.31 4.34 -5.69
CA TYR A 200 5.85 4.43 -5.89
C TYR A 200 5.20 3.18 -6.54
N HIS A 201 5.89 2.05 -6.49
CA HIS A 201 5.51 0.80 -7.11
C HIS A 201 4.36 0.08 -6.38
N CYS A 202 3.81 -0.98 -7.00
CA CYS A 202 2.94 -1.93 -6.30
C CYS A 202 3.78 -2.91 -5.50
N PHE A 203 3.48 -3.04 -4.21
CA PHE A 203 4.03 -4.09 -3.36
C PHE A 203 2.95 -4.61 -2.41
N VAL A 204 2.68 -5.92 -2.49
CA VAL A 204 1.64 -6.58 -1.70
C VAL A 204 2.15 -7.88 -1.10
N CYS A 205 1.64 -8.24 0.08
CA CYS A 205 1.85 -9.54 0.72
C CYS A 205 0.64 -10.44 0.41
N LYS A 206 0.87 -11.68 -0.05
CA LYS A 206 -0.18 -12.67 -0.35
C LYS A 206 -0.62 -13.43 0.90
N THR A 207 0.31 -13.68 1.82
CA THR A 207 0.05 -14.52 2.99
C THR A 207 -0.83 -13.75 3.98
N MET A 208 -2.10 -14.12 4.07
CA MET A 208 -2.99 -13.59 5.10
C MET A 208 -2.62 -14.17 6.46
N PRO A 209 -2.69 -13.37 7.54
CA PRO A 209 -2.15 -13.72 8.85
C PRO A 209 -2.80 -14.89 9.60
N ALA A 210 -3.82 -15.56 9.05
CA ALA A 210 -4.73 -16.39 9.82
C ALA A 210 -4.68 -17.91 9.54
N MET A 211 -3.95 -18.42 8.55
CA MET A 211 -4.13 -19.84 8.17
C MET A 211 -2.87 -20.69 8.00
N ASP A 212 -1.67 -20.12 7.83
CA ASP A 212 -0.45 -20.91 7.73
C ASP A 212 0.61 -20.36 8.68
N LYS A 213 0.97 -21.14 9.72
CA LYS A 213 2.23 -20.98 10.47
C LYS A 213 3.42 -21.40 9.58
N SER A 214 3.43 -20.90 8.36
CA SER A 214 4.51 -21.12 7.43
C SER A 214 5.57 -20.08 7.74
N ASN A 215 6.82 -20.53 7.76
CA ASN A 215 7.99 -19.63 7.79
C ASN A 215 8.20 -18.93 6.43
N ILE A 216 7.24 -19.07 5.52
CA ILE A 216 7.28 -18.50 4.18
C ILE A 216 6.34 -17.29 4.09
N THR A 217 6.91 -16.15 3.74
CA THR A 217 6.14 -14.96 3.33
C THR A 217 6.18 -14.83 1.82
N GLU A 218 5.01 -14.82 1.18
CA GLU A 218 4.89 -14.59 -0.25
C GLU A 218 4.46 -13.15 -0.53
N MET A 219 5.13 -12.50 -1.48
CA MET A 219 4.88 -11.12 -1.88
C MET A 219 4.87 -10.99 -3.40
N VAL A 220 4.26 -9.92 -3.90
CA VAL A 220 4.26 -9.58 -5.33
C VAL A 220 4.62 -8.11 -5.48
N LEU A 221 5.53 -7.83 -6.42
CA LEU A 221 5.98 -6.49 -6.77
C LEU A 221 5.76 -6.24 -8.26
N PHE A 222 5.21 -5.07 -8.60
CA PHE A 222 5.13 -4.59 -9.97
C PHE A 222 5.57 -3.14 -10.07
N TYR A 223 6.39 -2.81 -11.07
CA TYR A 223 6.81 -1.47 -11.39
C TYR A 223 7.24 -1.36 -12.85
N LYS A 224 6.56 -0.55 -13.65
CA LYS A 224 6.79 -0.49 -15.10
C LYS A 224 6.80 -1.89 -15.74
N LYS A 225 7.88 -2.28 -16.41
CA LYS A 225 8.08 -3.62 -17.00
C LYS A 225 8.58 -4.68 -16.00
N LEU A 226 8.83 -4.29 -14.75
CA LEU A 226 9.32 -5.17 -13.70
C LEU A 226 8.15 -5.83 -12.97
N GLY A 227 8.22 -7.15 -12.84
CA GLY A 227 7.27 -7.95 -12.10
C GLY A 227 7.99 -9.08 -11.38
N PHE A 228 7.72 -9.25 -10.08
CA PHE A 228 8.28 -10.33 -9.28
C PHE A 228 7.23 -10.95 -8.38
N ALA A 229 7.20 -12.28 -8.35
CA ALA A 229 6.74 -13.04 -7.20
C ALA A 229 7.96 -13.28 -6.31
N ILE A 230 7.86 -12.89 -5.04
CA ILE A 230 8.95 -12.89 -4.08
C ILE A 230 8.55 -13.81 -2.94
N THR A 231 9.43 -14.72 -2.58
CA THR A 231 9.25 -15.61 -1.44
C THR A 231 10.37 -15.33 -0.44
N TYR A 232 10.04 -15.16 0.83
CA TYR A 232 11.02 -15.06 1.91
C TYR A 232 10.88 -16.24 2.85
N ASP A 233 11.98 -16.98 3.05
CA ASP A 233 12.09 -18.07 4.02
C ASP A 233 12.73 -17.54 5.31
N GLU A 234 11.93 -17.48 6.38
CA GLU A 234 12.33 -16.98 7.69
C GLU A 234 13.40 -17.87 8.35
N THR A 235 13.40 -19.18 8.09
CA THR A 235 14.40 -20.11 8.64
C THR A 235 15.76 -19.92 7.97
N LYS A 236 15.77 -19.70 6.66
CA LYS A 236 17.01 -19.52 5.87
C LYS A 236 17.47 -18.07 5.80
N HIS A 237 16.63 -17.12 6.21
CA HIS A 237 16.81 -15.69 5.99
C HIS A 237 17.17 -15.36 4.54
N ALA A 238 16.44 -15.94 3.59
CA ALA A 238 16.75 -15.85 2.17
C ALA A 238 15.51 -15.50 1.33
N PHE A 239 15.73 -14.71 0.29
CA PHE A 239 14.72 -14.43 -0.73
C PHE A 239 14.88 -15.37 -1.93
N GLU A 240 13.75 -15.76 -2.50
CA GLU A 240 13.64 -16.36 -3.83
C GLU A 240 12.80 -15.44 -4.72
N PHE A 241 13.22 -15.25 -5.97
CA PHE A 241 12.58 -14.34 -6.91
C PHE A 241 12.16 -15.08 -8.17
N GLN A 242 10.88 -15.01 -8.51
CA GLN A 242 10.35 -15.44 -9.79
C GLN A 242 9.91 -14.22 -10.60
N LYS A 243 10.52 -14.01 -11.77
CA LYS A 243 10.11 -12.96 -12.71
C LYS A 243 8.69 -13.21 -13.21
N LEU A 244 7.87 -12.16 -13.22
CA LEU A 244 6.51 -12.15 -13.76
C LEU A 244 6.46 -11.26 -15.00
N THR A 245 5.71 -11.70 -16.00
CA THR A 245 5.45 -10.86 -17.18
C THR A 245 4.48 -9.74 -16.81
N VAL A 246 4.82 -8.52 -17.22
CA VAL A 246 3.92 -7.36 -17.11
C VAL A 246 3.25 -7.10 -18.45
N SER A 247 1.96 -6.75 -18.44
CA SER A 247 1.25 -6.38 -19.65
C SER A 247 1.73 -5.02 -20.17
N ASP A 248 1.93 -4.92 -21.50
CA ASP A 248 2.26 -3.65 -22.16
C ASP A 248 1.20 -2.56 -21.92
N ALA A 249 -0.03 -2.93 -21.59
CA ALA A 249 -1.10 -1.98 -21.29
C ALA A 249 -0.89 -1.21 -19.97
N ILE A 250 -0.24 -1.82 -18.98
CA ILE A 250 0.03 -1.18 -17.68
C ILE A 250 1.50 -0.75 -17.53
N ALA A 251 2.42 -1.38 -18.26
CA ALA A 251 3.85 -1.14 -18.15
C ALA A 251 4.32 0.33 -18.27
N PRO A 252 3.65 1.24 -19.01
CA PRO A 252 4.03 2.65 -19.05
C PRO A 252 3.69 3.43 -17.78
N PHE A 253 2.77 2.93 -16.95
CA PHE A 253 2.20 3.67 -15.83
C PHE A 253 2.98 3.44 -14.52
N VAL A 254 3.07 4.50 -13.74
CA VAL A 254 3.55 4.54 -12.35
C VAL A 254 2.49 5.23 -11.49
N ASP A 255 2.73 5.35 -10.18
CA ASP A 255 1.90 6.16 -9.26
C ASP A 255 0.40 5.80 -9.25
N TYR A 256 0.06 4.56 -9.54
CA TYR A 256 -1.32 4.05 -9.48
C TYR A 256 -1.72 3.70 -8.04
N ALA A 257 -3.02 3.77 -7.76
CA ALA A 257 -3.57 3.09 -6.60
C ALA A 257 -3.63 1.59 -6.86
N TYR A 258 -3.37 0.78 -5.84
CA TYR A 258 -3.51 -0.68 -5.94
C TYR A 258 -4.10 -1.29 -4.67
N VAL A 259 -4.77 -2.43 -4.83
CA VAL A 259 -5.26 -3.25 -3.71
C VAL A 259 -5.12 -4.72 -4.02
N TYR A 260 -4.82 -5.54 -3.00
CA TYR A 260 -4.88 -6.99 -3.08
C TYR A 260 -6.20 -7.49 -2.49
N ILE A 261 -6.96 -8.26 -3.27
CA ILE A 261 -8.25 -8.80 -2.84
C ILE A 261 -8.52 -10.14 -3.54
N ASN A 262 -8.82 -11.16 -2.74
CA ASN A 262 -9.20 -12.50 -3.22
C ASN A 262 -8.24 -13.11 -4.25
N GLY A 263 -6.93 -12.94 -4.05
CA GLY A 263 -5.92 -13.49 -4.96
C GLY A 263 -5.64 -12.64 -6.21
N ASP A 264 -6.33 -11.52 -6.38
CA ASP A 264 -6.13 -10.59 -7.48
C ASP A 264 -5.57 -9.26 -6.96
N ILE A 265 -4.73 -8.60 -7.76
CA ILE A 265 -4.30 -7.22 -7.53
C ILE A 265 -5.05 -6.33 -8.51
N LEU A 266 -5.78 -5.35 -8.01
CA LEU A 266 -6.44 -4.32 -8.82
C LEU A 266 -5.58 -3.06 -8.82
N PHE A 267 -5.50 -2.41 -9.97
CA PHE A 267 -4.75 -1.18 -10.21
C PHE A 267 -5.70 -0.12 -10.77
N PHE A 268 -5.62 1.10 -10.25
CA PHE A 268 -6.50 2.20 -10.62
C PHE A 268 -5.68 3.44 -10.97
N GLY A 269 -5.90 3.97 -12.16
CA GLY A 269 -5.26 5.18 -12.65
C GLY A 269 -3.76 5.01 -12.91
N GLY A 270 -2.96 5.95 -12.44
CA GLY A 270 -1.52 6.06 -12.65
C GLY A 270 -1.15 7.18 -13.62
N ASP A 271 0.12 7.56 -13.64
CA ASP A 271 0.69 8.57 -14.54
C ASP A 271 1.69 7.94 -15.51
N SER A 272 1.79 8.50 -16.71
CA SER A 272 2.81 8.11 -17.68
C SER A 272 3.13 9.26 -18.63
N SER A 273 4.42 9.62 -18.67
CA SER A 273 4.93 10.58 -19.67
C SER A 273 4.78 10.07 -21.10
N ASP A 274 4.80 8.74 -21.29
CA ASP A 274 4.92 8.12 -22.61
C ASP A 274 3.56 8.05 -23.32
N VAL A 275 2.47 7.90 -22.56
CA VAL A 275 1.09 7.78 -23.09
C VAL A 275 0.20 8.99 -22.80
N GLY A 276 0.78 10.10 -22.34
CA GLY A 276 0.10 11.40 -22.31
C GLY A 276 -0.56 11.80 -20.99
N GLY A 277 -0.02 11.35 -19.85
CA GLY A 277 -0.35 11.84 -18.52
C GLY A 277 -1.23 10.90 -17.69
N VAL A 278 -2.00 11.50 -16.78
CA VAL A 278 -2.77 10.79 -15.77
C VAL A 278 -3.91 9.96 -16.38
N SER A 279 -4.05 8.72 -15.91
CA SER A 279 -4.94 7.70 -16.49
C SER A 279 -6.23 7.50 -15.69
N LYS A 280 -7.27 7.03 -16.40
CA LYS A 280 -8.51 6.49 -15.82
C LYS A 280 -8.53 4.96 -15.79
N ALA A 281 -7.52 4.31 -16.36
CA ALA A 281 -7.56 2.88 -16.63
C ALA A 281 -7.64 2.05 -15.35
N VAL A 282 -8.33 0.90 -15.44
CA VAL A 282 -8.37 -0.09 -14.38
C VAL A 282 -7.81 -1.39 -14.91
N HIS A 283 -6.84 -1.95 -14.19
CA HIS A 283 -6.19 -3.20 -14.54
C HIS A 283 -6.29 -4.19 -13.39
N LYS A 284 -6.14 -5.46 -13.72
CA LYS A 284 -6.07 -6.55 -12.77
C LYS A 284 -4.93 -7.49 -13.11
N TYR A 285 -4.24 -7.95 -12.09
CA TYR A 285 -3.35 -9.10 -12.17
C TYR A 285 -3.90 -10.23 -11.29
N SER A 286 -4.20 -11.38 -11.89
CA SER A 286 -4.56 -12.57 -11.11
C SER A 286 -3.32 -13.34 -10.69
N THR A 287 -3.08 -13.48 -9.39
CA THR A 287 -1.88 -14.18 -8.89
C THR A 287 -1.95 -15.68 -9.13
N LYS A 288 -3.16 -16.25 -9.17
CA LYS A 288 -3.40 -17.67 -9.47
C LYS A 288 -3.17 -17.99 -10.94
N GLU A 289 -3.76 -17.20 -11.83
CA GLU A 289 -3.67 -17.42 -13.28
C GLU A 289 -2.41 -16.80 -13.90
N LYS A 290 -1.68 -15.98 -13.13
CA LYS A 290 -0.56 -15.14 -13.58
C LYS A 290 -0.92 -14.30 -14.81
N LYS A 291 -2.16 -13.81 -14.85
CA LYS A 291 -2.77 -13.18 -16.03
C LYS A 291 -3.17 -11.74 -15.75
N TRP A 292 -2.86 -10.86 -16.70
CA TRP A 292 -3.33 -9.48 -16.72
C TRP A 292 -4.68 -9.35 -17.42
N THR A 293 -5.51 -8.43 -16.93
CA THR A 293 -6.77 -8.03 -17.56
C THR A 293 -6.90 -6.53 -17.47
N LYS A 294 -7.19 -5.87 -18.60
CA LYS A 294 -7.60 -4.47 -18.63
C LYS A 294 -9.12 -4.45 -18.69
N PHE A 295 -9.76 -3.63 -17.85
CA PHE A 295 -11.21 -3.46 -17.90
C PHE A 295 -11.58 -2.32 -18.85
N ASP A 296 -12.71 -2.48 -19.54
CA ASP A 296 -13.34 -1.39 -20.32
C ASP A 296 -13.95 -0.32 -19.41
N HIS A 297 -14.38 -0.73 -18.21
CA HIS A 297 -14.84 0.18 -17.19
C HIS A 297 -13.65 0.87 -16.52
N THR A 298 -13.70 2.20 -16.50
CA THR A 298 -12.62 3.07 -16.03
C THR A 298 -13.06 3.91 -14.83
N LEU A 299 -12.10 4.55 -14.15
CA LEU A 299 -12.39 5.57 -13.15
C LEU A 299 -13.19 6.73 -13.77
N PRO A 300 -14.13 7.35 -13.03
CA PRO A 300 -14.86 8.52 -13.54
C PRO A 300 -13.91 9.72 -13.81
N VAL A 301 -12.85 9.82 -13.02
CA VAL A 301 -11.81 10.86 -13.09
C VAL A 301 -10.44 10.22 -13.22
N ALA A 302 -9.51 10.90 -13.93
CA ALA A 302 -8.14 10.42 -14.05
C ALA A 302 -7.40 10.73 -12.74
N LEU A 303 -6.69 9.75 -12.19
CA LEU A 303 -6.01 9.88 -10.90
C LEU A 303 -4.61 9.26 -10.94
N SER A 304 -3.61 9.97 -10.44
CA SER A 304 -2.31 9.42 -10.03
C SER A 304 -2.09 9.72 -8.55
N ASP A 305 -1.13 9.06 -7.92
CA ASP A 305 -0.73 9.27 -6.53
C ASP A 305 -1.90 9.16 -5.53
N CYS A 306 -2.98 8.49 -5.95
CA CYS A 306 -4.12 8.17 -5.11
C CYS A 306 -3.85 6.86 -4.37
N ILE A 307 -4.65 6.60 -3.34
CA ILE A 307 -4.54 5.37 -2.55
C ILE A 307 -5.78 4.51 -2.71
N GLY A 308 -5.56 3.22 -2.94
CA GLY A 308 -6.58 2.19 -2.90
C GLY A 308 -6.57 1.49 -1.54
N ILE A 309 -7.74 1.25 -0.96
CA ILE A 309 -7.88 0.51 0.29
C ILE A 309 -9.15 -0.35 0.27
N VAL A 310 -9.06 -1.58 0.78
CA VAL A 310 -10.18 -2.52 0.86
C VAL A 310 -10.82 -2.42 2.24
N SER A 311 -12.15 -2.38 2.32
CA SER A 311 -12.87 -2.44 3.60
C SER A 311 -12.56 -3.72 4.38
N GLU A 312 -12.71 -3.69 5.71
CA GLU A 312 -12.32 -4.82 6.59
C GLU A 312 -13.09 -6.11 6.25
N ASP A 313 -14.34 -5.98 5.78
CA ASP A 313 -15.19 -7.08 5.33
C ASP A 313 -14.92 -7.54 3.88
N HIS A 314 -13.91 -6.94 3.22
CA HIS A 314 -13.57 -7.16 1.81
C HIS A 314 -14.70 -6.91 0.80
N SER A 315 -15.76 -6.19 1.19
CA SER A 315 -16.90 -5.93 0.31
C SER A 315 -16.68 -4.77 -0.67
N CYS A 316 -15.84 -3.80 -0.30
CA CYS A 316 -15.69 -2.56 -1.04
C CYS A 316 -14.22 -2.15 -1.19
N VAL A 317 -13.90 -1.53 -2.33
CA VAL A 317 -12.65 -0.81 -2.56
C VAL A 317 -12.92 0.68 -2.53
N HIS A 318 -12.14 1.39 -1.73
CA HIS A 318 -12.13 2.84 -1.64
C HIS A 318 -10.88 3.39 -2.33
N ILE A 319 -11.05 4.46 -3.09
CA ILE A 319 -9.96 5.17 -3.80
C ILE A 319 -10.01 6.62 -3.34
N LEU A 320 -8.92 7.10 -2.74
CA LEU A 320 -8.88 8.40 -2.07
C LEU A 320 -7.74 9.28 -2.60
N GLY A 321 -8.01 10.57 -2.71
CA GLY A 321 -7.03 11.62 -2.99
C GLY A 321 -6.41 11.53 -4.39
N GLY A 322 -5.12 11.85 -4.46
CA GLY A 322 -4.31 11.85 -5.68
C GLY A 322 -4.22 13.20 -6.39
N PHE A 323 -3.71 13.15 -7.62
CA PHE A 323 -3.65 14.26 -8.57
C PHE A 323 -4.58 14.03 -9.76
N ASP A 324 -5.18 15.10 -10.28
CA ASP A 324 -5.91 15.08 -11.54
C ASP A 324 -4.98 15.23 -12.77
N HIS A 325 -5.57 15.23 -13.96
CA HIS A 325 -4.87 15.47 -15.24
C HIS A 325 -4.11 16.81 -15.34
N ASN A 326 -4.45 17.80 -14.50
CA ASN A 326 -3.75 19.08 -14.42
C ASN A 326 -2.69 19.08 -13.30
N TYR A 327 -2.47 17.94 -12.66
CA TYR A 327 -1.60 17.77 -11.50
C TYR A 327 -2.01 18.61 -10.28
N ASN A 328 -3.30 18.90 -10.16
CA ASN A 328 -3.88 19.50 -8.95
C ASN A 328 -4.19 18.40 -7.94
N GLY A 329 -3.82 18.60 -6.68
CA GLY A 329 -4.23 17.70 -5.61
C GLY A 329 -5.76 17.70 -5.49
N VAL A 330 -6.37 16.52 -5.43
CA VAL A 330 -7.83 16.38 -5.36
C VAL A 330 -8.29 15.79 -4.03
N SER A 331 -9.53 16.13 -3.67
CA SER A 331 -10.23 15.63 -2.49
C SER A 331 -11.16 14.45 -2.83
N THR A 332 -10.82 13.71 -3.88
CA THR A 332 -11.63 12.62 -4.42
C THR A 332 -11.78 11.49 -3.41
N HIS A 333 -13.01 10.98 -3.24
CA HIS A 333 -13.27 9.72 -2.55
C HIS A 333 -14.26 8.90 -3.39
N LEU A 334 -13.76 7.85 -4.02
CA LEU A 334 -14.57 6.90 -4.78
C LEU A 334 -14.71 5.60 -4.02
N LYS A 335 -15.84 4.94 -4.23
CA LYS A 335 -16.12 3.60 -3.72
C LYS A 335 -16.63 2.72 -4.85
N THR A 336 -16.20 1.47 -4.87
CA THR A 336 -16.73 0.43 -5.75
C THR A 336 -16.92 -0.86 -4.98
N ASP A 337 -17.96 -1.63 -5.34
CA ASP A 337 -18.14 -3.00 -4.84
C ASP A 337 -17.01 -3.87 -5.39
N ALA A 338 -16.32 -4.58 -4.49
CA ALA A 338 -15.22 -5.48 -4.83
C ALA A 338 -15.64 -6.59 -5.80
N ARG A 339 -16.86 -7.12 -5.65
CA ARG A 339 -17.38 -8.24 -6.43
C ARG A 339 -17.52 -7.93 -7.91
N GLN A 340 -17.66 -6.65 -8.27
CA GLN A 340 -17.73 -6.22 -9.67
C GLN A 340 -16.41 -6.44 -10.43
N TRP A 341 -15.31 -6.64 -9.72
CA TRP A 341 -13.97 -6.86 -10.28
C TRP A 341 -13.53 -8.33 -10.18
N LEU A 342 -14.25 -9.10 -9.37
CA LEU A 342 -14.02 -10.51 -9.11
C LEU A 342 -14.84 -11.36 -10.10
N GLY A 343 -14.41 -11.36 -11.36
CA GLY A 343 -15.01 -12.22 -12.37
C GLY A 343 -14.48 -11.97 -13.79
N GLY A 344 -14.01 -13.03 -14.44
CA GLY A 344 -14.48 -13.28 -15.80
C GLY A 344 -15.93 -13.75 -15.67
N VAL A 345 -16.83 -13.18 -16.46
CA VAL A 345 -18.28 -13.39 -16.49
C VAL A 345 -18.72 -14.66 -15.73
N ARG A 346 -19.21 -14.48 -14.51
CA ARG A 346 -20.21 -15.39 -13.96
C ARG A 346 -21.51 -14.61 -13.98
N ASP A 347 -22.13 -14.59 -15.15
CA ASP A 347 -23.57 -14.47 -15.17
C ASP A 347 -24.09 -15.70 -14.42
N GLU A 348 -24.63 -15.47 -13.23
CA GLU A 348 -25.54 -16.40 -12.58
C GLU A 348 -26.77 -16.52 -13.48
N ASP A 349 -26.68 -17.36 -14.51
CA ASP A 349 -27.81 -17.97 -15.21
C ASP A 349 -27.27 -19.01 -16.19
N THR A 350 -27.19 -20.27 -15.74
CA THR A 350 -27.47 -21.53 -16.47
C THR A 350 -26.66 -22.70 -15.90
N TYR A 351 -27.31 -23.49 -15.05
CA TYR A 351 -26.96 -24.90 -14.90
C TYR A 351 -27.39 -25.64 -16.16
N THR A 352 -26.45 -26.09 -16.99
CA THR A 352 -26.58 -27.40 -17.67
C THR A 352 -25.21 -27.95 -18.09
N LYS A 353 -25.01 -29.22 -17.75
CA LYS A 353 -23.85 -30.07 -18.03
C LYS A 353 -23.47 -30.09 -19.51
N VAL A 354 -22.24 -29.73 -19.87
CA VAL A 354 -21.50 -30.33 -20.99
C VAL A 354 -19.99 -30.29 -20.70
N LYS A 355 -19.32 -31.46 -20.67
CA LYS A 355 -17.85 -31.58 -20.68
C LYS A 355 -17.34 -31.44 -22.12
N PRO A 356 -16.16 -30.84 -22.33
CA PRO A 356 -15.31 -31.26 -23.44
C PRO A 356 -13.90 -31.69 -23.01
N LYS A 357 -13.37 -32.57 -23.87
CA LYS A 357 -12.15 -33.36 -23.76
C LYS A 357 -10.87 -32.55 -23.92
N VAL A 358 -9.84 -33.00 -23.21
CA VAL A 358 -8.44 -32.58 -23.33
C VAL A 358 -7.79 -33.20 -24.57
N GLN A 359 -7.01 -32.41 -25.32
CA GLN A 359 -5.87 -32.87 -26.10
C GLN A 359 -4.80 -31.77 -26.12
N ALA A 360 -3.62 -32.06 -25.57
CA ALA A 360 -2.47 -31.18 -25.58
C ALA A 360 -1.52 -31.56 -26.73
N PRO A 361 -0.96 -30.60 -27.51
CA PRO A 361 0.16 -30.87 -28.41
C PRO A 361 1.50 -30.78 -27.68
N LYS A 362 2.44 -31.64 -28.08
CA LYS A 362 3.84 -31.69 -27.61
C LYS A 362 4.64 -30.47 -28.09
N PRO A 363 5.56 -29.91 -27.27
CA PRO A 363 6.48 -28.87 -27.71
C PRO A 363 7.68 -29.44 -28.49
N SER A 364 8.01 -28.83 -29.63
CA SER A 364 9.23 -29.06 -30.40
C SER A 364 10.35 -28.14 -29.91
N LEU A 365 11.52 -28.72 -29.58
CA LEU A 365 12.74 -27.98 -29.25
C LEU A 365 13.34 -27.35 -30.51
N MET A 366 13.60 -26.04 -30.47
CA MET A 366 14.53 -25.36 -31.38
C MET A 366 15.77 -24.99 -30.56
N LYS A 367 16.93 -25.54 -30.95
CA LYS A 367 18.25 -25.17 -30.43
C LYS A 367 18.77 -24.00 -31.27
N MET A 368 19.32 -22.96 -30.63
CA MET A 368 20.18 -21.98 -31.30
C MET A 368 21.48 -21.82 -30.52
N ASP A 369 22.54 -21.73 -31.31
CA ASP A 369 23.98 -21.75 -31.04
C ASP A 369 24.46 -20.43 -30.41
N PRO A 370 25.43 -20.41 -29.48
CA PRO A 370 25.76 -19.24 -28.69
C PRO A 370 27.04 -18.55 -29.17
N GLU A 371 26.98 -17.76 -30.24
CA GLU A 371 28.02 -16.76 -30.55
C GLU A 371 27.43 -15.62 -31.39
N GLU A 372 26.99 -14.55 -30.72
CA GLU A 372 27.07 -13.18 -31.26
C GLU A 372 26.64 -12.22 -30.14
N ILE A 373 27.56 -11.37 -29.69
CA ILE A 373 27.38 -9.97 -29.26
C ILE A 373 28.61 -9.60 -28.43
N LEU A 374 29.58 -9.00 -29.11
CA LEU A 374 30.59 -8.13 -28.51
C LEU A 374 30.62 -6.85 -29.35
N LYS A 375 30.31 -5.71 -28.73
CA LYS A 375 30.95 -4.39 -28.93
C LYS A 375 30.17 -3.26 -28.23
N HIS A 376 30.61 -3.00 -27.00
CA HIS A 376 31.12 -1.70 -26.49
C HIS A 376 30.22 -0.43 -26.40
N PRO A 377 30.57 0.50 -25.49
CA PRO A 377 29.66 1.18 -24.58
C PRO A 377 29.65 2.70 -24.77
N GLU A 378 29.09 3.42 -23.79
CA GLU A 378 29.10 4.89 -23.58
C GLU A 378 27.81 5.64 -23.98
N ALA A 379 26.96 5.87 -22.98
CA ALA A 379 26.21 7.12 -22.79
C ALA A 379 25.59 7.12 -21.37
N VAL A 380 26.45 7.28 -20.37
CA VAL A 380 26.06 7.59 -18.98
C VAL A 380 26.19 9.11 -18.80
N GLU A 381 25.27 9.67 -18.01
CA GLU A 381 25.12 11.06 -17.57
C GLU A 381 24.07 11.91 -18.30
N LYS A 382 23.02 12.25 -17.52
CA LYS A 382 21.92 13.22 -17.74
C LYS A 382 20.55 12.56 -17.81
N GLN A 383 20.02 12.08 -16.68
CA GLN A 383 18.55 11.96 -16.57
C GLN A 383 17.93 12.17 -15.19
N SER A 384 18.71 12.32 -14.13
CA SER A 384 18.16 12.57 -12.78
C SER A 384 17.76 14.03 -12.50
N PHE A 385 17.93 14.96 -13.46
CA PHE A 385 17.63 16.39 -13.30
C PHE A 385 16.40 16.90 -14.09
N PHE A 386 15.76 16.06 -14.92
CA PHE A 386 14.73 16.54 -15.85
C PHE A 386 13.30 16.54 -15.29
N PHE A 387 13.00 15.73 -14.26
CA PHE A 387 11.62 15.56 -13.78
C PHE A 387 11.07 16.71 -12.92
N PHE A 388 11.93 17.59 -12.37
CA PHE A 388 11.46 18.71 -11.53
C PHE A 388 11.75 20.12 -12.06
N LYS A 389 12.59 20.29 -13.10
CA LYS A 389 12.90 21.63 -13.65
C LYS A 389 11.78 22.22 -14.53
N LYS A 390 10.86 21.42 -15.07
CA LYS A 390 9.70 21.95 -15.81
C LYS A 390 8.62 22.57 -14.91
N LYS A 391 8.63 22.32 -13.59
CA LYS A 391 7.66 22.90 -12.63
C LYS A 391 8.03 24.30 -12.07
N LYS A 392 9.10 24.95 -12.57
CA LYS A 392 9.52 26.30 -12.11
C LYS A 392 9.74 27.35 -13.21
N ARG A 393 9.41 27.07 -14.48
CA ARG A 393 9.57 28.04 -15.59
C ARG A 393 8.26 28.25 -16.36
N THR A 394 7.25 28.75 -15.68
CA THR A 394 6.13 29.52 -16.25
C THR A 394 5.57 30.38 -15.14
N ASN A 395 6.29 31.46 -14.81
CA ASN A 395 5.82 32.65 -14.11
C ASN A 395 6.96 33.68 -14.17
N ILE A 396 7.15 34.23 -15.37
CA ILE A 396 7.45 35.65 -15.62
C ILE A 396 6.62 36.01 -16.85
#